data_AF-A0A927HKJ0-F1
#
_entry.id   AF-A0A927HKJ0-F1
#
_cell.length_a   1.000
_cell.length_b   1.000
_cell.length_c   1.000
_cell.angle_alpha   90.00
_cell.angle_beta   90.00
_cell.angle_gamma   90.00
#
_symmetry.space_group_name_H-M   'P 1'
#
loop_
_entity.id
_entity.type
_entity.pdbx_description
1 polymer ?
#
loop_
_entity_poly.entity_id
_entity_poly.type
_entity_poly.pdbx_seq_one_letter_code
_entity_poly.pdbx_strand_id
1 'polypeptide(L)'
;IAIAVLFIATLIVGAIVNYVIGQLVEKTGLSGTDRVLGICFGALRGVLIVAAILFFLDTFTGFSKSEDWQKSQLIPEFSFIIRWFFDYLQSSSSFLPRA
;
A
#
# COMPACT_ATOMS: atom_id res chain seq x y z
N ILE A 1 -13.47 -8.31 27.98
CA ILE A 1 -12.38 -9.19 28.47
C ILE A 1 -12.15 -10.36 27.50
N ALA A 2 -13.14 -11.22 27.21
CA ALA A 2 -12.97 -12.35 26.28
C ALA A 2 -12.48 -11.95 24.87
N ILE A 3 -13.01 -10.87 24.28
CA ILE A 3 -12.55 -10.35 22.98
C ILE A 3 -11.08 -9.94 23.04
N ALA A 4 -10.66 -9.27 24.13
CA ALA A 4 -9.28 -8.86 24.31
C ALA A 4 -8.34 -10.08 24.45
N VAL A 5 -8.76 -11.10 25.20
CA VAL A 5 -7.99 -12.35 25.35
C VAL A 5 -7.85 -13.08 24.01
N LEU A 6 -8.95 -13.22 23.25
CA LEU A 6 -8.92 -13.84 21.93
C LEU A 6 -8.05 -13.04 20.96
N PHE A 7 -8.16 -11.71 20.96
CA PHE A 7 -7.34 -10.84 20.12
C PHE A 7 -5.84 -11.00 20.42
N ILE A 8 -5.46 -10.94 21.70
CA ILE A 8 -4.09 -11.16 22.15
C ILE A 8 -3.61 -12.57 21.76
N ALA A 9 -4.43 -13.61 21.96
CA ALA A 9 -4.09 -14.97 21.59
C ALA A 9 -3.85 -15.12 20.08
N THR A 10 -4.71 -14.52 19.25
CA THR A 10 -4.53 -14.52 17.78
C THR A 10 -3.26 -13.80 17.37
N LEU A 11 -2.92 -12.66 18.00
CA LEU A 11 -1.66 -11.96 17.73
C LEU A 11 -0.45 -12.81 18.10
N ILE A 12 -0.49 -13.51 19.24
CA ILE A 12 0.59 -14.39 19.68
C ILE A 12 0.76 -15.55 18.69
N VAL A 13 -0.33 -16.22 18.29
CA VAL A 13 -0.25 -17.31 17.30
C VAL A 13 0.28 -16.79 15.96
N GLY A 14 -0.22 -15.65 15.47
CA GLY A 14 0.26 -15.03 14.24
C GLY A 14 1.76 -14.69 14.30
N ALA A 15 2.22 -14.15 15.43
CA ALA A 15 3.63 -13.84 15.64
C ALA A 15 4.52 -15.10 15.65
N ILE A 16 4.08 -16.17 16.31
CA ILE A 16 4.80 -17.45 16.33
C ILE A 16 4.88 -18.05 14.93
N VAL A 17 3.77 -18.09 14.19
CA VAL A 17 3.74 -18.60 12.81
C VAL A 17 4.68 -17.79 11.92
N ASN A 18 4.64 -16.46 12.01
CA ASN A 18 5.52 -15.58 11.26
C ASN A 18 7.00 -15.82 11.59
N TYR A 19 7.31 -16.03 12.88
CA TYR A 19 8.66 -16.35 13.33
C TYR A 19 9.15 -17.69 12.77
N VAL A 20 8.31 -18.73 12.79
CA VAL A 20 8.65 -20.06 12.25
C VAL A 20 8.87 -20.00 10.74
N ILE A 21 8.01 -19.30 9.99
CA ILE A 21 8.18 -19.10 8.55
C ILE A 21 9.48 -18.34 8.27
N GLY A 22 9.76 -17.27 9.03
CA GLY A 22 11.01 -16.52 8.90
C GLY A 22 12.24 -17.40 9.13
N GLN A 23 12.22 -18.23 10.17
CA GLN A 23 13.30 -19.19 10.45
C GLN A 23 13.44 -20.24 9.34
N LEU A 24 12.35 -20.75 8.78
CA LEU A 24 12.39 -21.72 7.67
C LEU A 24 13.06 -21.10 6.43
N VAL A 25 12.67 -19.88 6.07
CA VAL A 25 13.24 -19.10 4.97
C VAL A 25 14.74 -18.87 5.19
N GLU A 26 15.13 -18.46 6.40
CA GLU A 26 16.55 -18.29 6.76
C GLU A 26 17.35 -19.59 6.62
N LYS A 27 16.79 -20.73 7.05
CA LYS A 27 17.44 -22.05 6.96
C LYS A 27 17.57 -22.57 5.54
N THR A 28 16.64 -22.23 4.65
CA THR A 28 16.69 -22.60 3.22
C THR A 28 17.66 -21.76 2.38
N GLY A 29 18.32 -20.74 2.95
CA GLY A 29 19.28 -19.89 2.23
C GLY A 29 18.66 -18.96 1.18
N LEU A 30 17.33 -18.99 1.02
CA LEU A 30 16.54 -18.15 0.11
C LEU A 30 16.17 -16.78 0.69
N SER A 31 16.62 -16.47 1.92
CA SER A 31 16.35 -15.20 2.63
C SER A 31 16.57 -13.95 1.78
N GLY A 32 17.49 -13.98 0.81
CA GLY A 32 17.71 -12.90 -0.14
C GLY A 32 16.50 -12.64 -1.06
N THR A 33 15.92 -13.68 -1.65
CA THR A 33 14.76 -13.57 -2.55
C THR A 33 13.50 -13.18 -1.77
N ASP A 34 13.26 -13.77 -0.60
CA ASP A 34 12.13 -13.41 0.25
C ASP A 34 12.21 -11.95 0.73
N ARG A 35 13.41 -11.44 1.04
CA ARG A 35 13.63 -10.02 1.37
C ARG A 35 13.39 -9.10 0.17
N VAL A 36 13.86 -9.46 -1.02
CA VAL A 36 13.66 -8.65 -2.23
C VAL A 36 12.18 -8.61 -2.61
N LEU A 37 11.47 -9.75 -2.56
CA LEU A 37 10.02 -9.79 -2.78
C LEU A 37 9.27 -8.96 -1.72
N GLY A 38 9.70 -9.03 -0.45
CA GLY A 38 9.17 -8.18 0.62
C GLY A 38 9.41 -6.69 0.40
N ILE A 39 10.59 -6.30 -0.09
CA ILE A 39 10.92 -4.91 -0.43
C ILE A 39 10.10 -4.44 -1.64
N CYS A 40 9.98 -5.25 -2.70
CA CYS A 40 9.15 -4.92 -3.87
C CYS A 40 7.68 -4.78 -3.48
N PHE A 41 7.15 -5.71 -2.69
CA PHE A 41 5.78 -5.65 -2.21
C PHE A 41 5.56 -4.45 -1.26
N GLY A 42 6.50 -4.17 -0.37
CA GLY A 42 6.47 -3.02 0.54
C GLY A 42 6.54 -1.69 -0.20
N ALA A 43 7.40 -1.59 -1.23
CA ALA A 43 7.50 -0.42 -2.10
C ALA A 43 6.20 -0.21 -2.89
N LEU A 44 5.65 -1.26 -3.50
CA LEU A 44 4.36 -1.21 -4.19
C LEU A 44 3.25 -0.73 -3.24
N ARG A 45 3.18 -1.31 -2.04
CA ARG A 45 2.20 -0.90 -1.02
C ARG A 45 2.40 0.57 -0.61
N GLY A 46 3.63 1.00 -0.40
CA GLY A 46 3.96 2.38 -0.06
C GLY A 46 3.50 3.36 -1.14
N VAL A 47 3.77 3.04 -2.41
CA VAL A 47 3.30 3.80 -3.57
C VAL A 47 1.76 3.88 -3.58
N LEU A 48 1.06 2.76 -3.36
CA LEU A 48 -0.40 2.74 -3.31
C LEU A 48 -0.97 3.60 -2.17
N ILE A 49 -0.36 3.56 -0.98
CA ILE A 49 -0.78 4.39 0.16
C ILE A 49 -0.57 5.87 -0.14
N VAL A 50 0.59 6.25 -0.70
CA VAL A 50 0.88 7.64 -1.07
C VAL A 50 -0.10 8.13 -2.15
N ALA A 51 -0.37 7.32 -3.18
CA ALA A 51 -1.35 7.63 -4.21
C ALA A 51 -2.76 7.83 -3.64
N ALA A 52 -3.18 6.97 -2.71
CA ALA A 52 -4.47 7.10 -2.04
C ALA A 52 -4.57 8.39 -1.21
N ILE A 53 -3.50 8.76 -0.49
CA ILE A 53 -3.43 10.02 0.27
C ILE A 53 -3.52 11.22 -0.69
N LEU A 54 -2.71 11.25 -1.74
CA LEU A 54 -2.72 12.34 -2.73
C LEU A 54 -4.10 12.49 -3.39
N PHE A 55 -4.73 11.38 -3.77
CA PHE A 55 -6.10 11.38 -4.30
C PHE A 55 -7.11 11.97 -3.30
N PHE A 56 -6.98 11.63 -2.02
CA PHE A 56 -7.86 12.14 -0.98
C PHE A 56 -7.66 13.65 -0.76
N LEU A 57 -6.42 14.13 -0.73
CA LEU A 57 -6.12 15.57 -0.63
C LEU A 57 -6.63 16.35 -1.85
N ASP A 58 -6.51 15.78 -3.04
CA ASP A 58 -7.02 16.40 -4.26
C ASP A 58 -8.56 16.47 -4.27
N THR A 59 -9.21 15.34 -4.00
CA THR A 59 -10.67 15.19 -4.09
C THR A 59 -11.41 15.96 -2.99
N PHE A 60 -10.92 15.91 -1.75
CA PHE A 60 -11.62 16.50 -0.60
C PHE A 60 -11.14 17.92 -0.26
N THR A 61 -9.87 18.23 -0.51
CA THR A 61 -9.28 19.51 -0.11
C THR A 61 -9.01 20.44 -1.30
N GLY A 62 -9.06 19.95 -2.54
CA GLY A 62 -8.78 20.75 -3.74
C GLY A 62 -7.34 21.26 -3.79
N PHE A 63 -6.41 20.57 -3.11
CA PHE A 63 -5.04 21.03 -2.87
C PHE A 63 -4.18 21.10 -4.15
N SER A 64 -4.64 20.53 -5.28
CA SER A 64 -3.99 20.65 -6.60
C SER A 64 -3.78 22.08 -7.09
N LYS A 65 -4.48 23.07 -6.54
CA LYS A 65 -4.35 24.48 -6.95
C LYS A 65 -3.28 25.28 -6.19
N SER A 66 -2.63 24.72 -5.18
CA SER A 66 -1.59 25.44 -4.43
C SER A 66 -0.26 25.49 -5.20
N GLU A 67 0.48 26.60 -5.04
CA GLU A 67 1.80 26.76 -5.68
C GLU A 67 2.80 25.67 -5.24
N ASP A 68 2.66 25.14 -4.01
CA ASP A 68 3.49 24.07 -3.49
C ASP A 68 3.24 22.73 -4.19
N TRP A 69 2.01 22.50 -4.67
CA TRP A 69 1.67 21.31 -5.47
C TRP A 69 2.26 21.40 -6.89
N GLN A 70 2.16 22.57 -7.52
CA GLN A 70 2.70 22.79 -8.87
C GLN A 70 4.24 22.82 -8.92
N LYS A 71 4.90 23.25 -7.85
CA LYS A 71 6.38 23.26 -7.75
C LYS A 71 6.96 21.90 -7.35
N SER A 72 6.15 20.94 -6.92
CA SER A 72 6.66 19.67 -6.41
C SER A 72 7.09 18.73 -7.54
N GLN A 73 8.38 18.38 -7.57
CA GLN A 73 8.95 17.45 -8.55
C GLN A 73 8.47 16.01 -8.37
N LEU A 74 7.99 15.64 -7.19
CA LEU A 74 7.58 14.27 -6.87
C LEU A 74 6.15 13.96 -7.32
N ILE A 75 5.26 14.95 -7.30
CA ILE A 75 3.85 14.80 -7.64
C ILE A 75 3.59 14.31 -9.09
N PRO A 76 4.31 14.79 -10.13
CA PRO A 76 4.12 14.27 -11.49
C PRO A 76 4.51 12.79 -11.65
N GLU A 77 5.52 12.30 -10.92
CA GLU A 77 5.89 10.87 -10.94
C GLU A 77 4.78 9.99 -10.35
N PHE A 78 4.17 10.41 -9.24
CA PHE A 78 3.02 9.71 -8.66
C PHE A 78 1.75 9.87 -9.51
N SER A 79 1.62 10.94 -10.29
CA SER A 79 0.47 11.15 -11.19
C SER A 79 0.33 10.08 -12.26
N PHE A 80 1.44 9.51 -12.75
CA PHE A 80 1.39 8.38 -13.69
C PHE A 80 0.74 7.15 -13.07
N ILE A 81 1.14 6.82 -11.84
CA ILE A 81 0.60 5.68 -11.08
C ILE A 81 -0.87 5.92 -10.69
N ILE A 82 -1.20 7.15 -10.28
CA ILE A 82 -2.58 7.55 -9.98
C ILE A 82 -3.46 7.36 -11.22
N ARG A 83 -3.04 7.85 -12.41
CA ARG A 83 -3.80 7.67 -13.66
C ARG A 83 -4.03 6.20 -14.01
N TRP A 84 -3.00 5.37 -13.91
CA TRP A 84 -3.11 3.93 -14.16
C TRP A 84 -4.07 3.25 -13.16
N PHE A 85 -3.98 3.64 -11.88
CA PHE A 85 -4.88 3.15 -10.83
C PHE A 85 -6.34 3.58 -11.06
N PHE A 86 -6.57 4.82 -11.48
CA PHE A 86 -7.90 5.29 -11.86
C PHE A 86 -8.47 4.55 -13.05
N ASP A 87 -7.67 4.31 -14.08
CA ASP A 87 -8.08 3.56 -15.27
C ASP A 87 -8.43 2.10 -14.90
N TYR A 88 -7.66 1.50 -14.00
CA TYR A 88 -7.95 0.18 -13.44
C TYR A 88 -9.24 0.16 -12.59
N LEU A 89 -9.45 1.16 -11.75
CA LEU A 89 -10.69 1.29 -10.97
C LEU A 89 -11.88 1.53 -11.90
N GLN A 90 -11.77 2.38 -12.91
CA GLN A 90 -12.83 2.68 -13.86
C GLN A 90 -13.18 1.47 -14.73
N SER A 91 -12.16 0.69 -15.15
CA SER A 91 -12.34 -0.58 -15.87
C SER A 91 -13.05 -1.64 -15.02
N SER A 92 -12.80 -1.65 -13.71
CA SER A 92 -13.39 -2.62 -12.77
C SER A 92 -14.73 -2.17 -12.19
N SER A 93 -15.10 -0.88 -12.32
CA SER A 93 -16.29 -0.29 -11.72
C SER A 93 -17.34 -0.01 -12.78
N SER A 94 -18.40 -0.81 -12.84
CA SER A 94 -19.64 -0.45 -13.53
C SER A 94 -20.41 0.71 -12.87
N PHE A 95 -19.88 1.27 -11.76
CA PHE A 95 -20.53 2.24 -10.87
C PHE A 95 -20.02 3.69 -11.00
N LEU A 96 -19.04 3.99 -11.87
CA LEU A 96 -18.61 5.38 -12.12
C LEU A 96 -19.21 5.90 -13.44
N PRO A 97 -19.94 7.03 -13.44
CA PRO A 97 -20.45 7.62 -14.67
C PRO A 97 -19.28 8.06 -15.57
N ARG A 98 -19.32 7.66 -16.84
CA ARG A 98 -18.45 8.21 -17.89
C ARG A 98 -18.75 9.70 -18.02
N ALA A 99 -17.82 10.54 -17.59
CA ALA A 99 -17.80 11.98 -17.89
C ALA A 99 -17.14 12.23 -19.24
#